data_AF-A0A2L2Z2E0-F1
#
_entry.id   AF-A0A2L2Z2E0-F1
#
_cell.length_a   1.000
_cell.length_b   1.000
_cell.length_c   1.000
_cell.angle_alpha   90.00
_cell.angle_beta   90.00
_cell.angle_gamma   90.00
#
_symmetry.space_group_name_H-M   'P 1'
#
loop_
_entity.id
_entity.type
_entity.pdbx_description
1 polymer ?
#
loop_
_entity_poly.entity_id
_entity_poly.type
_entity_poly.pdbx_seq_one_letter_code
_entity_poly.pdbx_strand_id
1 'polypeptide(L)' 'RLSRRVLRDTRERGLDLYQLLKQYTTYVKPAFEDFCLPTKKYADVIIPRGADNEVAINIIVQTIQDRLSSVSRPV' A
#
# COMPACT_ATOMS: atom_id res chain seq x y z
N ARG A 1 1.02 -9.82 -2.51
CA ARG A 1 0.27 -9.29 -1.35
C ARG A 1 0.00 -10.39 -0.33
N LEU A 2 -0.64 -11.50 -0.72
CA LEU A 2 -0.90 -12.63 0.20
C LEU A 2 0.39 -13.24 0.77
N SER A 3 1.39 -13.53 -0.05
CA SER A 3 2.68 -14.08 0.40
C SER A 3 3.34 -13.25 1.51
N ARG A 4 3.43 -11.92 1.31
CA ARG A 4 3.93 -10.98 2.32
C ARG A 4 3.10 -11.02 3.61
N ARG A 5 1.77 -11.10 3.49
CA ARG A 5 0.89 -11.21 4.65
C ARG A 5 1.10 -12.52 5.41
N VAL A 6 1.22 -13.65 4.71
CA VAL A 6 1.50 -14.96 5.33
C VAL A 6 2.79 -14.89 6.15
N LEU A 7 3.88 -14.41 5.54
CA LEU A 7 5.16 -14.29 6.23
C LEU A 7 5.07 -13.37 7.46
N ARG A 8 4.41 -12.22 7.33
CA ARG A 8 4.23 -11.26 8.43
C ARG A 8 3.37 -11.81 9.56
N ASP A 9 2.17 -12.30 9.25
CA ASP A 9 1.18 -12.71 10.25
C ASP A 9 1.62 -14.00 10.98
N THR A 10 2.35 -14.92 10.31
CA THR A 10 2.93 -16.09 10.98
C THR A 10 4.13 -15.70 11.86
N ARG A 11 5.04 -14.82 11.40
CA ARG A 11 6.26 -14.47 12.15
C ARG A 11 6.04 -13.46 13.26
N GLU A 12 5.25 -12.42 13.01
CA GLU A 12 5.10 -11.27 13.92
C GLU A 12 3.88 -11.40 14.84
N ARG A 13 2.87 -12.16 14.42
CA ARG A 13 1.59 -12.27 15.13
C ARG A 13 1.28 -13.69 15.64
N GLY A 14 2.13 -14.67 15.32
CA GLY A 14 1.97 -16.07 15.74
C GLY A 14 0.71 -16.74 15.21
N LEU A 15 0.15 -16.24 14.09
CA LEU A 15 -1.08 -16.80 13.54
C LEU A 15 -0.83 -18.10 12.78
N ASP A 16 -1.72 -19.06 13.02
CA ASP A 16 -1.75 -20.32 12.28
C ASP A 16 -2.11 -20.10 10.80
N LEU A 17 -1.48 -20.90 9.92
CA LEU A 17 -1.63 -20.77 8.47
C LEU A 17 -3.07 -21.01 8.02
N TYR A 18 -3.76 -22.00 8.60
CA TYR A 18 -5.14 -22.31 8.22
C TYR A 18 -6.08 -21.17 8.61
N GLN A 19 -5.94 -20.65 9.83
CA GLN A 19 -6.73 -19.50 10.30
C GLN A 19 -6.50 -18.26 9.43
N LEU A 20 -5.24 -17.98 9.06
CA LEU A 20 -4.88 -16.87 8.18
C LEU A 20 -5.50 -17.01 6.80
N LEU A 21 -5.38 -18.17 6.17
CA LEU A 21 -5.91 -18.41 4.83
C LEU A 21 -7.44 -18.31 4.84
N LYS A 22 -8.10 -18.87 5.86
CA LYS A 22 -9.55 -18.74 6.06
C LYS A 22 -9.96 -17.27 6.19
N GLN A 23 -9.28 -16.50 7.03
CA GLN A 23 -9.56 -15.07 7.16
C GLN A 23 -9.35 -14.32 5.84
N TYR A 24 -8.29 -14.67 5.11
CA TYR A 24 -7.97 -14.00 3.85
C TYR A 24 -9.04 -14.26 2.78
N THR A 25 -9.46 -15.51 2.61
CA THR A 25 -10.45 -15.88 1.60
C THR A 25 -11.86 -15.44 1.97
N THR A 26 -12.24 -15.50 3.25
CA THR A 26 -13.59 -15.15 3.71
C THR A 26 -13.81 -13.63 3.76
N TYR A 27 -12.82 -12.85 4.21
CA TYR A 27 -13.04 -11.43 4.49
C TYR A 27 -12.14 -10.50 3.67
N VAL A 28 -10.85 -10.79 3.60
CA VAL A 28 -9.87 -9.80 3.11
C VAL A 28 -9.89 -9.68 1.59
N LYS A 29 -9.99 -10.81 0.88
CA LYS A 29 -10.03 -10.82 -0.59
C LYS A 29 -11.35 -10.21 -1.10
N PRO A 30 -12.54 -10.63 -0.63
CA PRO A 30 -13.80 -10.02 -1.05
C PRO A 30 -13.84 -8.52 -0.76
N ALA A 31 -13.50 -8.10 0.47
CA ALA A 31 -13.49 -6.67 0.79
C ALA A 31 -12.50 -5.85 -0.06
N PHE A 32 -11.37 -6.45 -0.46
CA PHE A 32 -10.46 -5.78 -1.38
C PHE A 32 -11.08 -5.65 -2.78
N GLU A 33 -11.70 -6.70 -3.31
CA GLU A 33 -12.31 -6.70 -4.64
C GLU A 33 -13.53 -5.77 -4.71
N ASP A 34 -14.35 -5.74 -3.66
CA ASP A 34 -15.59 -4.97 -3.61
C ASP A 34 -15.38 -3.50 -3.23
N PHE A 35 -14.39 -3.19 -2.38
CA PHE A 35 -14.23 -1.83 -1.83
C PHE A 35 -12.90 -1.16 -2.18
N CYS A 36 -11.77 -1.89 -2.15
CA CYS A 36 -10.46 -1.26 -2.41
C CYS A 36 -10.10 -1.20 -3.89
N LEU A 37 -10.45 -2.21 -4.67
CA LEU A 37 -10.12 -2.26 -6.10
C LEU A 37 -10.88 -1.20 -6.91
N PRO A 38 -12.19 -0.93 -6.66
CA PRO A 38 -12.93 0.09 -7.40
C PRO A 38 -12.40 1.51 -7.14
N THR A 39 -11.75 1.76 -5.99
CA THR A 39 -11.20 3.09 -5.69
C THR A 39 -9.92 3.38 -6.48
N LYS A 40 -9.27 2.36 -7.06
CA LYS A 40 -8.06 2.52 -7.89
C LYS A 40 -8.27 3.50 -9.05
N LYS A 41 -9.48 3.61 -9.59
CA LYS A 41 -9.81 4.50 -10.71
C LYS A 41 -9.73 6.00 -10.37
N TYR A 42 -9.72 6.34 -9.08
CA TYR A 42 -9.64 7.72 -8.60
C TYR A 42 -8.21 8.17 -8.30
N ALA A 43 -7.21 7.28 -8.43
CA ALA A 43 -5.83 7.63 -8.17
C ALA A 43 -5.22 8.38 -9.36
N ASP A 44 -4.58 9.53 -9.08
CA ASP A 44 -3.83 10.28 -10.10
C ASP A 44 -2.59 9.51 -10.58
N VAL A 45 -1.96 8.75 -9.69
CA VAL A 45 -0.73 8.00 -9.95
C VAL A 45 -0.80 6.60 -9.35
N ILE A 46 -0.39 5.59 -10.12
CA ILE A 46 -0.27 4.20 -9.67
C ILE A 46 1.21 3.84 -9.54
N ILE A 47 1.64 3.41 -8.35
CA ILE A 47 3.03 3.02 -8.09
C ILE A 47 3.16 1.50 -8.07
N PRO A 48 3.81 0.87 -9.07
CA PRO A 48 4.10 -0.55 -9.06
C PRO A 48 5.25 -0.85 -8.09
N ARG A 49 5.35 -2.12 -7.65
CA ARG A 49 6.41 -2.65 -6.76
C ARG A 49 6.51 -2.00 -5.36
N GLY A 50 5.73 -0.98 -5.05
CA GLY A 50 5.63 -0.41 -3.71
C GLY A 50 6.98 0.08 -3.19
N ALA A 51 7.40 -0.40 -2.02
CA ALA A 51 8.64 0.01 -1.36
C ALA A 51 9.91 -0.25 -2.18
N ASP A 52 9.88 -1.23 -3.09
CA ASP A 52 11.05 -1.57 -3.92
C ASP A 52 11.23 -0.61 -5.11
N ASN A 53 10.34 0.38 -5.26
CA ASN A 53 10.38 1.35 -6.36
C ASN A 53 10.96 2.69 -5.88
N GLU A 54 12.27 2.69 -5.64
CA GLU A 54 13.02 3.88 -5.18
C GLU A 54 12.79 5.09 -6.09
N VAL A 55 12.69 4.88 -7.40
CA VAL A 55 12.44 5.95 -8.38
C VAL A 55 11.09 6.63 -8.10
N ALA A 56 10.01 5.87 -7.92
CA ALA A 56 8.70 6.45 -7.63
C ALA A 56 8.65 7.13 -6.25
N ILE A 57 9.35 6.57 -5.26
CA ILE A 57 9.46 7.16 -3.93
C ILE A 57 10.17 8.52 -4.02
N ASN A 58 11.29 8.60 -4.73
CA ASN A 58 12.04 9.84 -4.91
C ASN A 58 11.22 10.93 -5.60
N ILE A 59 10.39 10.57 -6.59
CA ILE A 59 9.47 11.51 -7.25
C ILE A 59 8.47 12.09 -6.24
N ILE A 60 7.88 11.26 -5.36
CA ILE A 60 6.96 11.74 -4.32
C ILE A 60 7.71 12.66 -3.34
N VAL A 61 8.89 12.23 -2.86
CA VAL A 61 9.69 13.01 -1.90
C VAL A 61 10.03 14.38 -2.47
N GLN A 62 10.49 14.44 -3.73
CA GLN A 62 10.79 15.70 -4.40
C GLN A 62 9.54 16.58 -4.54
N THR A 63 8.41 15.99 -4.96
CA THR A 63 7.14 16.73 -5.10
C THR A 63 6.70 17.36 -3.76
N ILE A 64 6.91 16.67 -2.65
CA ILE A 64 6.62 17.20 -1.30
C ILE A 64 7.60 18.33 -0.96
N GLN A 65 8.90 18.14 -1.17
CA GLN A 65 9.91 19.16 -0.90
C GLN A 65 9.68 20.45 -1.71
N ASP A 66 9.36 20.31 -3.00
CA ASP A 66 9.07 21.44 -3.88
C ASP A 66 7.85 22.21 -3.37
N ARG A 67 6.77 21.51 -2.99
CA ARG A 67 5.58 22.13 -2.40
C ARG A 67 5.89 22.86 -1.10
N LEU A 68 6.66 22.26 -0.19
CA LEU A 68 7.03 22.91 1.07
C LEU A 68 7.90 24.16 0.84
N SER A 69 8.83 24.11 -0.13
CA SER A 69 9.68 25.25 -0.47
C SER A 69 8.89 26.41 -1.11
N SER A 70 7.84 26.10 -1.88
CA SER A 70 6.98 27.12 -2.50
C SER A 70 6.15 27.91 -1.48
N VAL A 71 5.79 27.30 -0.35
CA VAL A 71 5.06 27.96 0.74
C VAL A 71 5.96 28.92 1.54
N SER A 72 7.28 28.72 1.51
CA SER A 72 8.26 29.53 2.24
C SER A 72 8.63 30.85 1.55
N ARG A 73 8.22 31.09 0.30
CA ARG A 73 8.50 32.36 -0.39
C ARG A 73 7.38 33.35 -0.09
N PRO A 74 7.60 34.39 0.74
CA PRO A 74 6.62 35.46 0.89
C PRO A 74 6.48 36.16 -0.47
N VAL A 75 5.24 36.34 -0.90
CA VAL A 75 4.86 37.21 -2.02
C VAL A 75 5.16 38.65 -1.65
#